data_AF-A0A3S0GRM9-F1
#
_entry.id   AF-A0A3S0GRM9-F1
#
_cell.length_a   1.000
_cell.length_b   1.000
_cell.length_c   1.000
_cell.angle_alpha   90.00
_cell.angle_beta   90.00
_cell.angle_gamma   90.00
#
_symmetry.space_group_name_H-M   'P 1'
#
loop_
_entity.id
_entity.type
_entity.pdbx_description
1 polymer ?
#
loop_
_entity_poly.entity_id
_entity_poly.type
_entity_poly.pdbx_seq_one_letter_code
_entity_poly.pdbx_strand_id
1 'polypeptide(L)' 'MPKQVGTILYWVGIVMATPFVLLIGVSFARMFSEGVEPKYVNSAFLGLFGAIFSYAVGFMLRHMVTQNADRR' A
#
# COMPACT_ATOMS: atom_id res chain seq x y z
N MET A 1 0.67 -21.85 -13.78
CA MET A 1 -0.22 -21.44 -12.67
C MET A 1 0.42 -20.49 -11.63
N PRO A 2 1.67 -20.65 -11.16
CA PRO A 2 2.20 -19.80 -10.07
C PRO A 2 2.41 -18.33 -10.43
N LYS A 3 2.70 -18.02 -11.71
CA LYS A 3 2.77 -16.64 -12.20
C LYS A 3 1.44 -15.89 -12.06
N GLN A 4 0.31 -16.56 -12.29
CA GLN A 4 -1.04 -15.96 -12.13
C GLN A 4 -1.33 -15.69 -10.65
N VAL A 5 -1.00 -16.62 -9.76
CA VAL A 5 -1.15 -16.44 -8.30
C VAL A 5 -0.30 -15.27 -7.79
N GLY A 6 0.96 -15.18 -8.23
CA GLY A 6 1.85 -14.06 -7.90
C GLY A 6 1.32 -12.70 -8.39
N THR A 7 0.72 -12.66 -9.58
CA THR A 7 0.08 -11.44 -10.11
C THR A 7 -1.15 -11.04 -9.29
N ILE A 8 -2.00 -11.99 -8.89
CA ILE A 8 -3.17 -11.71 -8.04
C ILE A 8 -2.72 -11.15 -6.68
N LEU A 9 -1.70 -11.74 -6.06
CA LEU A 9 -1.19 -11.27 -4.76
C LEU A 9 -0.62 -9.84 -4.83
N TYR A 10 0.03 -9.50 -5.95
CA TYR A 10 0.48 -8.13 -6.20
C TYR A 10 -0.69 -7.14 -6.32
N TRP A 11 -1.74 -7.51 -7.05
CA TRP A 11 -2.95 -6.68 -7.16
C TRP A 11 -3.69 -6.53 -5.83
N VAL A 12 -3.73 -7.58 -5.00
CA VAL A 12 -4.27 -7.50 -3.64
C VAL A 12 -3.49 -6.49 -2.81
N GLY A 13 -2.15 -6.49 -2.89
CA GLY A 13 -1.31 -5.48 -2.23
C GLY A 13 -1.64 -4.05 -2.67
N ILE A 14 -1.88 -3.82 -3.97
CA ILE A 14 -2.29 -2.50 -4.50
C ILE A 14 -3.67 -2.11 -3.97
N VAL A 15 -4.65 -3.01 -4.01
CA VAL A 15 -6.00 -2.73 -3.52
C VAL A 15 -5.97 -2.36 -2.04
N MET A 16 -5.18 -3.09 -1.23
CA MET A 16 -4.99 -2.81 0.19
C MET A 16 -4.30 -1.46 0.46
N ALA A 17 -3.47 -0.96 -0.47
CA ALA A 17 -2.84 0.36 -0.36
C ALA A 17 -3.83 1.52 -0.65
N THR A 18 -4.91 1.26 -1.38
CA THR A 18 -5.91 2.27 -1.80
C THR A 18 -6.48 3.11 -0.65
N PRO A 19 -6.99 2.55 0.46
CA PRO A 19 -7.52 3.35 1.57
C PRO A 19 -6.47 4.29 2.18
N PHE A 20 -5.21 3.88 2.18
CA PHE A 20 -4.13 4.70 2.69
C PHE A 20 -3.78 5.86 1.74
N VAL A 21 -3.81 5.64 0.43
CA VAL A 21 -3.64 6.70 -0.56
C VAL A 21 -4.76 7.74 -0.43
N LEU A 22 -5.99 7.30 -0.22
CA LEU A 22 -7.12 8.20 0.05
C LEU A 22 -6.91 8.97 1.35
N LEU A 23 -6.43 8.31 2.41
CA LEU A 23 -6.12 8.96 3.69
C LEU A 23 -5.06 10.05 3.51
N ILE A 24 -4.01 9.80 2.72
CA ILE A 24 -2.99 10.80 2.38
C ILE A 24 -3.64 12.01 1.69
N GLY A 25 -4.44 11.76 0.64
CA GLY A 25 -5.09 12.82 -0.13
C GLY A 25 -6.03 13.68 0.72
N VAL A 26 -6.87 13.05 1.55
CA VAL A 26 -7.77 13.75 2.49
C VAL A 26 -6.96 14.56 3.52
N SER A 27 -5.88 13.99 4.04
CA SER A 27 -5.04 14.66 5.03
C SER A 27 -4.39 15.92 4.45
N PHE A 28 -3.86 15.85 3.22
CA PHE A 28 -3.32 17.02 2.53
C PHE A 28 -4.41 18.05 2.22
N ALA A 29 -5.57 17.62 1.71
CA ALA A 29 -6.69 18.52 1.45
C ALA A 29 -7.10 19.30 2.71
N ARG A 30 -7.17 18.61 3.86
CA ARG A 30 -7.45 19.23 5.17
C ARG A 30 -6.35 20.19 5.61
N MET A 31 -5.07 19.87 5.40
CA MET A 31 -3.97 20.81 5.68
C MET A 31 -4.09 22.10 4.87
N PHE A 32 -4.51 22.01 3.61
CA PHE A 32 -4.69 23.18 2.75
C PHE A 32 -5.94 24.01 3.13
N SER A 33 -7.03 23.36 3.54
CA SER A 33 -8.29 24.05 3.84
C SER A 33 -8.39 24.59 5.28
N GLU A 34 -7.82 23.88 6.24
CA GLU A 34 -7.98 24.14 7.68
C GLU A 34 -6.66 24.52 8.37
N GLY A 35 -5.54 24.48 7.64
CA GLY A 35 -4.21 24.76 8.14
C GLY A 35 -3.46 23.52 8.62
N VAL A 36 -2.16 23.69 8.89
CA VAL A 36 -1.27 22.58 9.28
C VAL A 36 -1.50 22.24 10.75
N GLU A 37 -2.42 21.30 11.00
CA GLU A 37 -2.61 20.70 12.32
C GLU A 37 -1.85 19.37 12.47
N PRO A 38 -1.30 19.06 13.66
CA PRO A 38 -0.58 17.81 13.92
C PRO A 38 -1.39 16.54 13.57
N LYS A 39 -2.72 16.59 13.76
CA LYS A 39 -3.60 15.45 13.46
C LYS A 39 -3.62 15.10 11.96
N TYR A 40 -3.53 16.10 11.08
CA TYR A 40 -3.47 15.89 9.64
C TYR A 40 -2.10 15.37 9.22
N VAL A 41 -1.03 15.86 9.84
CA VAL A 41 0.35 15.39 9.56
C VAL A 41 0.48 13.92 9.97
N ASN A 42 0.00 13.57 11.16
CA ASN A 42 0.00 12.18 11.63
C ASN A 42 -0.85 11.27 10.73
N SER A 43 -2.02 11.73 10.29
CA SER A 43 -2.89 10.97 9.37
C SER A 43 -2.24 10.76 8.00
N ALA A 44 -1.59 11.78 7.45
CA ALA A 44 -0.83 11.67 6.21
C ALA A 44 0.35 10.70 6.36
N PHE A 45 1.07 10.74 7.48
CA PHE A 45 2.19 9.84 7.75
C PHE A 45 1.73 8.39 7.91
N LEU A 46 0.61 8.16 8.62
CA LEU A 46 -0.02 6.85 8.73
C LEU A 46 -0.44 6.31 7.37
N GLY A 47 -1.03 7.16 6.53
CA GLY A 47 -1.36 6.83 5.16
C GLY A 47 -0.11 6.46 4.35
N LEU A 48 0.96 7.25 4.46
CA LEU A 48 2.21 6.98 3.73
C LEU A 48 2.82 5.63 4.13
N PHE A 49 2.89 5.38 5.45
CA PHE A 49 3.40 4.12 5.98
C PHE A 49 2.54 2.93 5.55
N GLY A 50 1.22 3.03 5.68
CA GLY A 50 0.30 1.97 5.29
C GLY A 50 0.37 1.65 3.79
N ALA A 51 0.43 2.67 2.93
CA ALA A 51 0.55 2.48 1.49
C ALA A 51 1.85 1.76 1.10
N ILE A 52 2.98 2.18 1.68
CA ILE A 52 4.29 1.55 1.45
C ILE A 52 4.29 0.12 1.96
N PHE A 53 3.77 -0.11 3.17
CA PHE A 53 3.71 -1.43 3.77
C PHE A 53 2.85 -2.40 2.95
N SER A 54 1.65 -1.99 2.54
CA SER A 54 0.76 -2.83 1.72
C SER A 54 1.40 -3.19 0.37
N TYR A 55 2.06 -2.24 -0.28
CA TYR A 55 2.80 -2.50 -1.52
C TYR A 55 3.97 -3.47 -1.31
N ALA A 56 4.78 -3.25 -0.27
CA ALA A 56 5.93 -4.10 0.05
C ALA A 56 5.50 -5.55 0.35
N VAL A 57 4.42 -5.73 1.11
CA VAL A 57 3.86 -7.07 1.39
C VAL A 57 3.36 -7.74 0.11
N GLY A 58 2.60 -7.03 -0.73
CA GLY A 58 2.14 -7.59 -2.02
C GLY A 58 3.30 -8.00 -2.95
N PHE A 59 4.35 -7.18 -3.00
CA PHE A 59 5.56 -7.49 -3.76
C PHE A 59 6.31 -8.71 -3.20
N MET A 60 6.49 -8.77 -1.88
CA MET A 60 7.15 -9.88 -1.19
C MET A 60 6.39 -11.20 -1.40
N LEU A 61 5.06 -11.18 -1.26
CA LEU A 61 4.21 -12.35 -1.51
C LEU A 61 4.31 -12.84 -2.95
N ARG A 62 4.28 -11.92 -3.93
CA ARG A 62 4.53 -12.26 -5.33
C ARG A 62 5.89 -12.94 -5.49
N HIS A 63 6.94 -12.35 -4.91
CA HIS A 63 8.31 -12.86 -5.03
C HIS A 63 8.45 -14.27 -4.45
N MET A 64 7.90 -14.51 -3.25
CA MET A 64 7.90 -15.83 -2.60
C MET A 64 7.18 -16.89 -3.45
N VAL A 65 6.01 -16.55 -4.01
CA VAL A 65 5.25 -17.49 -4.84
C VAL A 65 5.99 -17.80 -6.14
N THR A 66 6.62 -16.80 -6.78
CA THR A 66 7.40 -17.02 -8.00
C THR A 66 8.69 -17.81 -7.74
N GLN A 67 9.41 -17.54 -6.64
CA GLN A 67 10.62 -18.29 -6.30
C GLN A 67 10.34 -19.75 -5.91
N ASN A 68 9.23 -20.00 -5.21
CA ASN A 68 8.83 -21.37 -4.83
C ASN A 68 8.36 -22.19 -6.04
N ALA A 69 7.90 -21.52 -7.10
CA ALA A 69 7.49 -22.16 -8.33
C ALA A 69 8.67 -22.63 -9.20
N ASP A 70 9.78 -21.89 -9.21
CA ASP A 70 10.97 -22.24 -9.98
C ASP A 70 11.82 -23.33 -9.31
N ARG A 71 11.56 -23.65 -8.03
CA ARG A 71 12.22 -24.73 -7.28
C ARG A 71 11.53 -26.10 -7.41
N ARG A 72 10.44 -26.22 -8.17
CA ARG A 72 9.70 -27.47 -8.43
C ARG A 72 9.77 -27.83 -9.90
#